data_AF-A0A7X7BRB7-F1
#
_entry.id   AF-A0A7X7BRB7-F1
#
_cell.length_a   1.000
_cell.length_b   1.000
_cell.length_c   1.000
_cell.angle_alpha   90.00
_cell.angle_beta   90.00
_cell.angle_gamma   90.00
#
_symmetry.space_group_name_H-M   'P 1'
#
loop_
_entity.id
_entity.type
_entity.pdbx_description
1 polymer ?
#
loop_
_entity_poly.entity_id
_entity_poly.type
_entity_poly.pdbx_seq_one_letter_code
_entity_poly.pdbx_strand_id
1 'polypeptide(L)'
;ALTDYIRAIESPLDIAVMDEDTLKEEELLHIIGEEVDQAYLDLVKTVTVNPELVSEMSQEMSLVFTPLHGTGKMLGERALRNAGFENFNLVPEQAEADSNFTTVKSPNPEDPGAFEYAEKLGREIGADILVATDPDADRLGASVRKSDGSYQVLTGNQIASLMVDYLLLAKKETNQLPGNAVILKSIVSSEFPTVIAESYGVEMVDVLTGFKFIAEKIQQYEEDKSHTFQFGFEESYGYLVKPFVRDKDAIQALVLLAEVAAYYKKKGQTLYDGLQDLFKKHGYYKEKTISVTMSGLSGAEKITALMAQFREEALTEIGDLAVTKTEDFQTSTTTFADGKTKIIDMPSSNVLKYTLEDESWIAIRPSGTEPKIKFYIGAKADSNEAVDTKVEKLEASIEALTAE
;
A
#
# COMPACT_ATOMS: atom_id res chain seq x y z
N ALA A 1 3.05 28.96 -5.30
CA ALA A 1 3.02 29.16 -6.77
C ALA A 1 1.70 28.68 -7.36
N LEU A 2 1.44 27.37 -7.53
CA LEU A 2 0.14 26.88 -8.06
C LEU A 2 -1.01 26.96 -7.05
N THR A 3 -0.74 26.60 -5.79
CA THR A 3 -1.72 26.61 -4.69
C THR A 3 -2.26 28.01 -4.37
N ASP A 4 -1.50 29.06 -4.68
CA ASP A 4 -1.96 30.44 -4.49
C ASP A 4 -3.07 30.79 -5.50
N TYR A 5 -2.96 30.32 -6.75
CA TYR A 5 -4.02 30.43 -7.73
C TYR A 5 -5.26 29.62 -7.34
N ILE A 6 -5.07 28.38 -6.88
CA ILE A 6 -6.19 27.53 -6.43
C ILE A 6 -6.95 28.19 -5.26
N ARG A 7 -6.23 28.76 -4.29
CA ARG A 7 -6.83 29.46 -3.14
C ARG A 7 -7.52 30.78 -3.51
N ALA A 8 -7.16 31.38 -4.63
CA ALA A 8 -7.81 32.60 -5.13
C ALA A 8 -9.14 32.32 -5.84
N ILE A 9 -9.47 31.06 -6.12
CA ILE A 9 -10.74 30.65 -6.73
C ILE A 9 -11.78 30.52 -5.62
N GLU A 10 -12.76 31.43 -5.59
CA GLU A 10 -13.89 31.35 -4.66
C GLU A 10 -14.83 30.18 -4.99
N SER A 11 -15.03 29.91 -6.29
CA SER A 11 -15.88 28.85 -6.81
C SER A 11 -15.32 28.31 -8.13
N PRO A 12 -15.03 27.00 -8.23
CA PRO A 12 -14.57 26.40 -9.49
C PRO A 12 -15.61 26.48 -10.62
N LEU A 13 -16.90 26.64 -10.28
CA LEU A 13 -17.99 26.75 -11.25
C LEU A 13 -18.07 28.13 -11.90
N ASP A 14 -17.43 29.13 -11.29
CA ASP A 14 -17.41 30.51 -11.80
C ASP A 14 -16.20 30.79 -12.70
N ILE A 15 -15.33 29.78 -12.90
CA ILE A 15 -14.19 29.89 -13.80
C ILE A 15 -14.73 29.97 -15.23
N ALA A 16 -14.56 31.13 -15.87
CA ALA A 16 -14.87 31.29 -17.27
C ALA A 16 -13.97 30.37 -18.10
N VAL A 17 -14.58 29.43 -18.83
CA VAL A 17 -13.89 28.52 -19.75
C VAL A 17 -14.12 28.95 -21.19
N MET A 18 -13.11 28.79 -22.02
CA MET A 18 -13.22 28.92 -23.47
C MET A 18 -13.91 27.67 -24.05
N ASP A 19 -14.47 27.77 -25.24
CA ASP A 19 -15.01 26.61 -25.93
C ASP A 19 -13.90 25.62 -26.34
N GLU A 20 -14.25 24.34 -26.37
CA GLU A 20 -13.29 23.26 -26.61
C GLU A 20 -12.61 23.35 -27.98
N ASP A 21 -13.33 23.80 -29.00
CA ASP A 21 -12.81 23.94 -30.36
C ASP A 21 -11.77 25.07 -30.42
N THR A 22 -12.05 26.22 -29.81
CA THR A 22 -11.08 27.31 -29.70
C THR A 22 -9.85 26.90 -28.88
N LEU A 23 -10.03 26.15 -27.78
CA LEU A 23 -8.90 25.63 -27.00
C LEU A 23 -8.00 24.69 -27.82
N LYS A 24 -8.58 23.88 -28.72
CA LYS A 24 -7.83 23.02 -29.64
C LYS A 24 -7.14 23.84 -30.73
N GLU A 25 -7.84 24.81 -31.32
CA GLU A 25 -7.30 25.68 -32.38
C GLU A 25 -6.13 26.55 -31.88
N GLU A 26 -6.18 27.01 -30.63
CA GLU A 26 -5.11 27.79 -29.99
C GLU A 26 -3.99 26.92 -29.37
N GLU A 27 -4.03 25.60 -29.55
CA GLU A 27 -3.05 24.65 -28.98
C GLU A 27 -2.96 24.73 -27.44
N LEU A 28 -4.08 25.05 -26.78
CA LEU A 28 -4.20 25.06 -25.32
C LEU A 28 -4.76 23.75 -24.77
N LEU A 29 -5.49 22.98 -25.59
CA LEU A 29 -6.00 21.65 -25.29
C LEU A 29 -5.45 20.63 -26.28
N HIS A 30 -4.64 19.69 -25.78
CA HIS A 30 -4.15 18.54 -26.54
C HIS A 30 -4.77 17.25 -26.00
N ILE A 31 -5.43 16.50 -26.89
CA ILE A 31 -5.90 15.15 -26.56
C ILE A 31 -4.72 14.19 -26.73
N ILE A 32 -4.28 13.61 -25.62
CA ILE A 32 -3.30 12.52 -25.62
C ILE A 32 -4.01 11.19 -25.89
N GLY A 33 -3.28 10.22 -26.43
CA GLY A 33 -3.81 8.88 -26.68
C GLY A 33 -2.74 7.80 -26.64
N GLU A 34 -2.82 6.91 -27.61
CA GLU A 34 -2.06 5.67 -27.71
C GLU A 34 -0.53 5.86 -27.57
N GLU A 35 0.00 7.02 -27.98
CA GLU A 35 1.43 7.32 -27.82
C GLU A 35 1.88 7.41 -26.35
N VAL A 36 1.01 7.90 -25.46
CA VAL A 36 1.28 7.94 -24.01
C VAL A 36 1.06 6.56 -23.41
N ASP A 37 -0.04 5.88 -23.79
CA ASP A 37 -0.34 4.53 -23.31
C ASP A 37 0.79 3.55 -23.64
N GLN A 38 1.29 3.58 -24.87
CA GLN A 38 2.36 2.69 -25.31
C GLN A 38 3.70 3.01 -24.63
N ALA A 39 4.04 4.29 -24.47
CA ALA A 39 5.26 4.69 -23.74
C ALA A 39 5.23 4.21 -22.28
N TYR A 40 4.07 4.30 -21.64
CA TYR A 40 3.84 3.76 -20.30
C TYR A 40 3.95 2.23 -20.27
N LEU A 41 3.29 1.52 -21.20
CA LEU A 41 3.31 0.06 -21.27
C LEU A 41 4.70 -0.52 -21.56
N ASP A 42 5.53 0.17 -22.35
CA ASP A 42 6.92 -0.20 -22.60
C ASP A 42 7.76 -0.14 -21.31
N LEU A 43 7.48 0.83 -20.43
CA LEU A 43 8.11 0.94 -19.11
C LEU A 43 7.57 -0.14 -18.15
N VAL A 44 6.26 -0.38 -18.12
CA VAL A 44 5.63 -1.44 -17.31
C VAL A 44 6.18 -2.81 -17.66
N LYS A 45 6.49 -3.08 -18.94
CA LYS A 45 7.14 -4.34 -19.35
C LYS A 45 8.45 -4.62 -18.59
N THR A 46 9.15 -3.60 -18.12
CA THR A 46 10.40 -3.73 -17.34
C THR A 46 10.18 -4.10 -15.87
N VAL A 47 8.93 -4.16 -15.41
CA VAL A 47 8.55 -4.64 -14.08
C VAL A 47 8.82 -6.12 -13.93
N THR A 48 8.56 -6.91 -14.98
CA THR A 48 8.81 -8.35 -14.99
C THR A 48 10.28 -8.65 -14.74
N VAL A 49 10.59 -9.41 -13.69
CA VAL A 49 11.98 -9.70 -13.29
C VAL A 49 12.48 -11.05 -13.77
N ASN A 50 11.57 -11.99 -14.01
CA ASN A 50 11.85 -13.32 -14.52
C ASN A 50 10.95 -13.65 -15.73
N PRO A 51 11.30 -13.16 -16.93
CA PRO A 51 10.53 -13.43 -18.15
C PRO A 51 10.43 -14.93 -18.49
N GLU A 52 11.43 -15.73 -18.10
CA GLU A 52 11.43 -17.18 -18.33
C GLU A 52 10.34 -17.88 -17.50
N LEU A 53 10.20 -17.50 -16.22
CA LEU A 53 9.11 -17.97 -15.37
C LEU A 53 7.74 -17.61 -15.96
N VAL A 54 7.57 -16.36 -16.39
CA VAL A 54 6.29 -15.92 -16.98
C VAL A 54 6.00 -16.70 -18.25
N SER A 55 6.98 -16.90 -19.13
CA SER A 55 6.80 -17.70 -20.35
C SER A 55 6.36 -19.13 -20.04
N GLU A 56 6.95 -19.78 -19.04
CA GLU A 56 6.63 -21.16 -18.64
C GLU A 56 5.24 -21.27 -17.99
N MET A 57 4.83 -20.27 -17.21
CA MET A 57 3.59 -20.29 -16.43
C MET A 57 2.44 -19.50 -17.09
N SER A 58 2.66 -18.92 -18.27
CA SER A 58 1.76 -17.99 -18.97
C SER A 58 0.31 -18.49 -19.12
N GLN A 59 0.14 -19.78 -19.42
CA GLN A 59 -1.16 -20.44 -19.60
C GLN A 59 -1.65 -21.14 -18.34
N GLU A 60 -0.72 -21.54 -17.46
CA GLU A 60 -1.02 -22.33 -16.26
C GLU A 60 -1.50 -21.44 -15.11
N MET A 61 -0.87 -20.28 -14.89
CA MET A 61 -1.28 -19.32 -13.86
C MET A 61 -2.58 -18.64 -14.27
N SER A 62 -3.63 -18.80 -13.47
CA SER A 62 -4.97 -18.27 -13.70
C SER A 62 -5.26 -17.09 -12.78
N LEU A 63 -5.59 -15.94 -13.37
CA LEU A 63 -5.87 -14.70 -12.65
C LEU A 63 -7.28 -14.18 -12.98
N VAL A 64 -8.02 -13.74 -11.95
CA VAL A 64 -9.22 -12.92 -12.16
C VAL A 64 -8.89 -11.47 -11.83
N PHE A 65 -9.22 -10.57 -12.74
CA PHE A 65 -8.98 -9.13 -12.58
C PHE A 65 -10.31 -8.37 -12.58
N THR A 66 -10.54 -7.55 -11.57
CA THR A 66 -11.62 -6.57 -11.55
C THR A 66 -11.07 -5.15 -11.46
N PRO A 67 -11.38 -4.27 -12.42
CA PRO A 67 -11.03 -2.86 -12.33
C PRO A 67 -12.04 -2.06 -11.49
N LEU A 68 -13.06 -2.71 -10.92
CA LEU A 68 -14.16 -2.08 -10.17
C LEU A 68 -14.81 -0.92 -10.94
N HIS A 69 -15.12 -1.13 -12.23
CA HIS A 69 -15.63 -0.11 -13.16
C HIS A 69 -14.66 1.05 -13.46
N GLY A 70 -13.40 0.92 -13.04
CA GLY A 70 -12.36 1.92 -13.10
C GLY A 70 -11.56 1.97 -14.40
N THR A 71 -10.63 2.91 -14.42
CA THR A 71 -9.69 3.19 -15.51
C THR A 71 -8.66 2.07 -15.70
N GLY A 72 -8.42 1.25 -14.67
CA GLY A 72 -7.42 0.17 -14.68
C GLY A 72 -7.65 -0.93 -15.73
N LYS A 73 -8.85 -1.08 -16.30
CA LYS A 73 -9.16 -2.12 -17.30
C LYS A 73 -8.20 -2.10 -18.48
N MET A 74 -8.11 -0.94 -19.14
CA MET A 74 -7.48 -0.82 -20.45
C MET A 74 -5.96 -1.05 -20.36
N LEU A 75 -5.30 -0.39 -19.41
CA LEU A 75 -3.87 -0.56 -19.19
C LEU A 75 -3.54 -1.89 -18.50
N GLY A 76 -4.37 -2.35 -17.56
CA GLY A 76 -4.14 -3.61 -16.84
C GLY A 76 -4.17 -4.84 -17.74
N GLU A 77 -5.17 -4.93 -18.63
CA GLU A 77 -5.23 -6.01 -19.63
C GLU A 77 -4.00 -6.00 -20.54
N ARG A 78 -3.65 -4.83 -21.08
CA ARG A 78 -2.49 -4.68 -21.98
C ARG A 78 -1.18 -5.00 -21.27
N ALA A 79 -1.03 -4.57 -20.01
CA ALA A 79 0.15 -4.83 -19.20
C ALA A 79 0.34 -6.33 -18.92
N LEU A 80 -0.72 -7.05 -18.54
CA LEU A 80 -0.68 -8.50 -18.33
C LEU A 80 -0.29 -9.24 -19.62
N ARG A 81 -0.89 -8.87 -20.77
CA ARG A 81 -0.53 -9.45 -22.07
C ARG A 81 0.91 -9.14 -22.45
N ASN A 82 1.38 -7.91 -22.23
CA ASN A 82 2.75 -7.50 -22.53
C ASN A 82 3.79 -8.20 -21.65
N ALA A 83 3.43 -8.54 -20.41
CA ALA A 83 4.24 -9.36 -19.52
C ALA A 83 4.30 -10.82 -19.97
N GLY A 84 3.29 -11.30 -20.70
CA GLY A 84 3.21 -12.66 -21.26
C GLY A 84 2.16 -13.56 -20.62
N PHE A 85 1.27 -13.03 -19.78
CA PHE A 85 0.17 -13.81 -19.21
C PHE A 85 -0.99 -13.96 -20.20
N GLU A 86 -1.46 -15.20 -20.38
CA GLU A 86 -2.54 -15.51 -21.33
C GLU A 86 -3.84 -15.90 -20.62
N ASN A 87 -3.75 -16.52 -19.44
CA ASN A 87 -4.90 -17.02 -18.69
C ASN A 87 -5.32 -16.04 -17.59
N PHE A 88 -5.80 -14.86 -18.00
CA PHE A 88 -6.47 -13.92 -17.09
C PHE A 88 -7.88 -13.59 -17.58
N ASN A 89 -8.79 -13.38 -16.63
CA ASN A 89 -10.20 -13.17 -16.90
C ASN A 89 -10.70 -11.91 -16.20
N LEU A 90 -11.31 -11.00 -16.95
CA LEU A 90 -11.98 -9.84 -16.37
C LEU A 90 -13.29 -10.28 -15.71
N VAL A 91 -13.64 -9.66 -14.59
CA VAL A 91 -14.98 -9.80 -14.00
C VAL A 91 -15.99 -9.08 -14.91
N PRO A 92 -16.87 -9.79 -15.63
CA PRO A 92 -17.73 -9.18 -16.65
C PRO A 92 -18.63 -8.08 -16.09
N GLU A 93 -19.14 -8.27 -14.87
CA GLU A 93 -20.02 -7.32 -14.20
C GLU A 93 -19.32 -6.03 -13.79
N GLN A 94 -17.98 -6.04 -13.68
CA GLN A 94 -17.17 -4.91 -13.17
C GLN A 94 -16.17 -4.40 -14.20
N ALA A 95 -16.15 -4.96 -15.42
CA ALA A 95 -15.20 -4.59 -16.47
C ALA A 95 -15.56 -3.27 -17.15
N GLU A 96 -16.84 -2.98 -17.37
CA GLU A 96 -17.26 -1.74 -18.04
C GLU A 96 -17.41 -0.58 -17.05
N ALA A 97 -17.14 0.64 -17.52
CA ALA A 97 -17.31 1.85 -16.71
C ALA A 97 -18.78 2.04 -16.32
N ASP A 98 -19.01 2.27 -15.02
CA ASP A 98 -20.31 2.56 -14.43
C ASP A 98 -20.10 3.65 -13.37
N SER A 99 -20.60 4.85 -13.65
CA SER A 99 -20.47 6.00 -12.76
C SER A 99 -21.16 5.83 -11.40
N ASN A 100 -22.08 4.86 -11.29
CA ASN A 100 -22.80 4.58 -10.04
C ASN A 100 -22.20 3.41 -9.25
N PHE A 101 -21.17 2.73 -9.79
CA PHE A 101 -20.53 1.57 -9.16
C PHE A 101 -21.54 0.52 -8.65
N THR A 102 -22.53 0.17 -9.48
CA THR A 102 -23.73 -0.56 -9.03
C THR A 102 -23.51 -1.95 -8.44
N THR A 103 -22.32 -2.52 -8.62
CA THR A 103 -21.95 -3.86 -8.15
C THR A 103 -21.31 -3.88 -6.75
N VAL A 104 -20.95 -2.72 -6.19
CA VAL A 104 -20.23 -2.61 -4.91
C VAL A 104 -20.78 -1.49 -4.05
N LYS A 105 -20.63 -1.61 -2.73
CA LYS A 105 -20.94 -0.50 -1.80
C LYS A 105 -19.89 0.62 -1.90
N SER A 106 -18.64 0.22 -2.12
CA SER A 106 -17.50 1.11 -2.29
C SER A 106 -16.52 0.43 -3.26
N PRO A 107 -16.07 1.11 -4.32
CA PRO A 107 -15.06 0.57 -5.24
C PRO A 107 -13.67 0.68 -4.61
N ASN A 108 -13.47 0.03 -3.45
CA ASN A 108 -12.23 0.08 -2.69
C ASN A 108 -11.68 -1.34 -2.53
N PRO A 109 -10.48 -1.65 -3.06
CA PRO A 109 -9.89 -2.98 -2.96
C PRO A 109 -9.46 -3.37 -1.52
N GLU A 110 -9.59 -2.46 -0.56
CA GLU A 110 -9.47 -2.74 0.88
C GLU A 110 -10.72 -3.46 1.45
N ASP A 111 -11.89 -3.27 0.83
CA ASP A 111 -13.15 -3.86 1.27
C ASP A 111 -13.28 -5.31 0.75
N PRO A 112 -13.43 -6.33 1.61
CA PRO A 112 -13.69 -7.70 1.18
C PRO A 112 -14.89 -7.82 0.23
N GLY A 113 -15.90 -6.96 0.36
CA GLY A 113 -17.07 -6.92 -0.52
C GLY A 113 -16.73 -6.57 -1.98
N ALA A 114 -15.61 -5.89 -2.25
CA ALA A 114 -15.18 -5.60 -3.61
C ALA A 114 -14.81 -6.87 -4.40
N PHE A 115 -14.51 -7.98 -3.72
CA PHE A 115 -14.12 -9.24 -4.33
C PHE A 115 -15.27 -10.22 -4.59
N GLU A 116 -16.52 -9.91 -4.23
CA GLU A 116 -17.63 -10.87 -4.31
C GLU A 116 -17.81 -11.47 -5.72
N TYR A 117 -17.85 -10.61 -6.75
CA TYR A 117 -17.95 -11.06 -8.15
C TYR A 117 -16.68 -11.76 -8.64
N ALA A 118 -15.50 -11.26 -8.23
CA ALA A 118 -14.23 -11.89 -8.56
C ALA A 118 -14.12 -13.29 -7.96
N GLU A 119 -14.58 -13.49 -6.73
CA GLU A 119 -14.57 -14.77 -6.04
C GLU A 119 -15.53 -15.77 -6.70
N LYS A 120 -16.72 -15.32 -7.10
CA LYS A 120 -17.66 -16.14 -7.86
C LYS A 120 -16.99 -16.68 -9.14
N LEU A 121 -16.44 -15.79 -9.97
CA LEU A 121 -15.74 -16.18 -11.20
C LEU A 121 -14.52 -17.06 -10.90
N GLY A 122 -13.72 -16.69 -9.90
CA GLY A 122 -12.53 -17.42 -9.49
C GLY A 122 -12.83 -18.84 -9.01
N ARG A 123 -13.98 -19.08 -8.36
CA ARG A 123 -14.43 -20.43 -8.00
C ARG A 123 -14.87 -21.24 -9.21
N GLU A 124 -15.52 -20.60 -10.19
CA GLU A 124 -15.97 -21.25 -11.42
C GLU A 124 -14.80 -21.74 -12.28
N ILE A 125 -13.74 -20.94 -12.41
CA ILE A 125 -12.57 -21.25 -13.26
C ILE A 125 -11.36 -21.81 -12.50
N GLY A 126 -11.41 -21.84 -11.17
CA GLY A 126 -10.30 -22.29 -10.33
C GLY A 126 -9.09 -21.35 -10.38
N ALA A 127 -9.31 -20.04 -10.33
CA ALA A 127 -8.24 -19.04 -10.37
C ALA A 127 -7.27 -19.18 -9.19
N ASP A 128 -6.00 -18.81 -9.37
CA ASP A 128 -4.99 -18.86 -8.31
C ASP A 128 -5.03 -17.59 -7.46
N ILE A 129 -5.39 -16.46 -8.08
CA ILE A 129 -5.45 -15.14 -7.47
C ILE A 129 -6.58 -14.31 -8.09
N LEU A 130 -7.22 -13.51 -7.23
CA LEU A 130 -8.18 -12.48 -7.60
C LEU A 130 -7.55 -11.13 -7.30
N VAL A 131 -7.56 -10.22 -8.25
CA VAL A 131 -6.95 -8.89 -8.12
C VAL A 131 -8.00 -7.82 -8.40
N ALA A 132 -8.02 -6.79 -7.55
CA ALA A 132 -8.89 -5.63 -7.70
C ALA A 132 -8.06 -4.34 -7.72
N THR A 133 -8.41 -3.40 -8.58
CA THR A 133 -7.90 -2.02 -8.51
C THR A 133 -9.01 -1.04 -8.18
N ASP A 134 -8.69 0.08 -7.54
CA ASP A 134 -9.63 1.19 -7.38
C ASP A 134 -9.85 1.97 -8.69
N PRO A 135 -10.83 2.89 -8.77
CA PRO A 135 -11.25 3.49 -10.03
C PRO A 135 -10.18 4.28 -10.78
N ASP A 136 -9.25 4.92 -10.07
CA ASP A 136 -8.09 5.65 -10.60
C ASP A 136 -6.84 4.77 -10.75
N ALA A 137 -6.93 3.48 -10.39
CA ALA A 137 -5.87 2.48 -10.55
C ALA A 137 -4.55 2.85 -9.85
N ASP A 138 -4.65 3.49 -8.69
CA ASP A 138 -3.51 3.81 -7.83
C ASP A 138 -3.35 2.80 -6.68
N ARG A 139 -4.40 2.02 -6.35
CA ARG A 139 -4.34 0.93 -5.37
C ARG A 139 -4.65 -0.42 -5.98
N LEU A 140 -4.04 -1.44 -5.38
CA LEU A 140 -4.27 -2.83 -5.73
C LEU A 140 -4.54 -3.67 -4.49
N GLY A 141 -5.63 -4.43 -4.51
CA GLY A 141 -5.91 -5.48 -3.53
C GLY A 141 -5.88 -6.85 -4.17
N ALA A 142 -5.69 -7.87 -3.33
CA ALA A 142 -5.68 -9.25 -3.77
C ALA A 142 -6.39 -10.17 -2.78
N SER A 143 -7.10 -11.14 -3.35
CA SER A 143 -7.66 -12.28 -2.62
C SER A 143 -7.03 -13.56 -3.17
N VAL A 144 -6.35 -14.30 -2.32
CA VAL A 144 -5.52 -15.45 -2.71
C VAL A 144 -6.21 -16.77 -2.40
N ARG A 145 -6.05 -17.74 -3.29
CA ARG A 145 -6.62 -19.08 -3.09
C ARG A 145 -5.87 -19.82 -1.98
N LYS A 146 -6.61 -20.46 -1.10
CA LYS A 146 -6.09 -21.40 -0.09
C LYS A 146 -6.11 -22.84 -0.61
N SER A 147 -5.44 -23.74 0.11
CA SER A 147 -5.41 -25.17 -0.20
C SER A 147 -6.78 -25.86 -0.16
N ASP A 148 -7.75 -25.35 0.62
CA ASP A 148 -9.14 -25.83 0.65
C ASP A 148 -10.01 -25.27 -0.51
N GLY A 149 -9.44 -24.42 -1.37
CA GLY A 149 -10.11 -23.79 -2.49
C GLY A 149 -10.96 -22.56 -2.14
N SER A 150 -11.00 -22.14 -0.87
CA SER A 150 -11.53 -20.82 -0.49
C SER A 150 -10.53 -19.70 -0.79
N TYR A 151 -11.00 -18.46 -0.82
CA TYR A 151 -10.17 -17.28 -1.03
C TYR A 151 -10.04 -16.47 0.26
N GLN A 152 -8.88 -15.85 0.45
CA GLN A 152 -8.58 -14.97 1.56
C GLN A 152 -8.10 -13.62 1.03
N VAL A 153 -8.84 -12.56 1.36
CA VAL A 153 -8.41 -11.18 1.10
C VAL A 153 -7.19 -10.89 1.95
N LEU A 154 -6.12 -10.41 1.33
CA LEU A 154 -4.88 -10.03 2.00
C LEU A 154 -4.89 -8.55 2.37
N THR A 155 -4.15 -8.20 3.43
CA THR A 155 -3.90 -6.80 3.77
C THR A 155 -2.89 -6.17 2.81
N GLY A 156 -2.91 -4.84 2.70
CA GLY A 156 -1.94 -4.13 1.87
C GLY A 156 -0.48 -4.45 2.23
N ASN A 157 -0.20 -4.61 3.53
CA ASN A 157 1.11 -5.02 4.05
C ASN A 157 1.50 -6.46 3.66
N GLN A 158 0.55 -7.40 3.67
CA GLN A 158 0.80 -8.80 3.30
C GLN A 158 1.11 -8.93 1.80
N ILE A 159 0.40 -8.17 0.96
CA ILE A 159 0.65 -8.12 -0.49
C ILE A 159 2.05 -7.52 -0.75
N ALA A 160 2.40 -6.40 -0.08
CA ALA A 160 3.75 -5.83 -0.14
C ALA A 160 4.82 -6.85 0.28
N SER A 161 4.58 -7.60 1.36
CA SER A 161 5.53 -8.60 1.88
C SER A 161 5.85 -9.70 0.86
N LEU A 162 4.82 -10.22 0.19
CA LEU A 162 4.96 -11.23 -0.87
C LEU A 162 5.74 -10.66 -2.08
N MET A 163 5.40 -9.45 -2.52
CA MET A 163 6.08 -8.80 -3.64
C MET A 163 7.55 -8.49 -3.31
N VAL A 164 7.83 -7.97 -2.11
CA VAL A 164 9.18 -7.66 -1.65
C VAL A 164 10.04 -8.92 -1.57
N ASP A 165 9.56 -10.00 -0.93
CA ASP A 165 10.33 -11.24 -0.82
C ASP A 165 10.70 -11.79 -2.20
N TYR A 166 9.71 -11.92 -3.09
CA TYR A 166 9.92 -12.42 -4.44
C TYR A 166 10.87 -11.52 -5.24
N LEU A 167 10.65 -10.21 -5.22
CA LEU A 167 11.45 -9.25 -5.99
C LEU A 167 12.93 -9.32 -5.60
N LEU A 168 13.21 -9.38 -4.30
CA LEU A 168 14.57 -9.46 -3.78
C LEU A 168 15.19 -10.83 -4.05
N LEU A 169 14.42 -11.91 -3.91
CA LEU A 169 14.86 -13.27 -4.25
C LEU A 169 15.26 -13.39 -5.72
N ALA A 170 14.35 -13.04 -6.64
CA ALA A 170 14.56 -13.16 -8.08
C ALA A 170 15.76 -12.32 -8.56
N LYS A 171 15.89 -11.08 -8.05
CA LYS A 171 17.04 -10.23 -8.34
C LYS A 171 18.34 -10.76 -7.76
N LYS A 172 18.30 -11.38 -6.57
CA LYS A 172 19.49 -12.00 -5.97
C LYS A 172 19.94 -13.22 -6.77
N GLU A 173 19.02 -14.09 -7.18
CA GLU A 173 19.31 -15.28 -7.98
C GLU A 173 19.88 -14.95 -9.37
N THR A 174 19.48 -13.81 -9.94
CA THR A 174 19.96 -13.33 -11.24
C THR A 174 21.15 -12.36 -11.13
N ASN A 175 21.70 -12.13 -9.94
CA ASN A 175 22.75 -11.13 -9.65
C ASN A 175 22.41 -9.69 -10.11
N GLN A 176 21.13 -9.34 -10.09
CA GLN A 176 20.61 -8.01 -10.41
C GLN A 176 20.27 -7.15 -9.19
N LEU A 177 20.39 -7.69 -7.97
CA LEU A 177 20.16 -6.94 -6.73
C LEU A 177 21.33 -5.98 -6.47
N PRO A 178 21.12 -4.64 -6.50
CA PRO A 178 22.20 -3.68 -6.27
C PRO A 178 22.70 -3.73 -4.82
N GLY A 179 23.98 -3.47 -4.61
CA GLY A 179 24.57 -3.43 -3.26
C GLY A 179 24.08 -2.27 -2.39
N ASN A 180 23.50 -1.22 -3.00
CA ASN A 180 22.85 -0.08 -2.33
C ASN A 180 21.33 -0.09 -2.55
N ALA A 181 20.74 -1.28 -2.68
CA ALA A 181 19.30 -1.44 -2.81
C ALA A 181 18.56 -0.83 -1.61
N VAL A 182 17.43 -0.17 -1.87
CA VAL A 182 16.56 0.39 -0.83
C VAL A 182 15.09 0.15 -1.15
N ILE A 183 14.30 -0.06 -0.09
CA ILE A 183 12.84 -0.10 -0.15
C ILE A 183 12.30 1.04 0.72
N LEU A 184 11.21 1.66 0.28
CA LEU A 184 10.59 2.79 0.97
C LEU A 184 9.21 2.39 1.50
N LYS A 185 8.86 2.82 2.70
CA LYS A 185 7.50 2.63 3.25
C LYS A 185 7.02 3.82 4.06
N SER A 186 5.69 3.93 4.24
CA SER A 186 5.15 4.90 5.19
C SER A 186 5.50 4.48 6.64
N ILE A 187 5.66 5.45 7.55
CA ILE A 187 5.90 5.21 8.99
C ILE A 187 4.81 4.39 9.69
N VAL A 188 3.64 4.23 9.06
CA VAL A 188 2.49 3.47 9.56
C VAL A 188 2.26 2.17 8.76
N SER A 189 3.21 1.80 7.91
CA SER A 189 3.28 0.49 7.27
C SER A 189 3.94 -0.55 8.16
N SER A 190 3.59 -1.82 7.96
CA SER A 190 4.08 -2.95 8.75
C SER A 190 5.62 -3.02 8.80
N GLU A 191 6.14 -3.60 9.88
CA GLU A 191 7.55 -4.02 9.96
C GLU A 191 7.81 -5.39 9.34
N PHE A 192 6.76 -6.10 8.89
CA PHE A 192 6.92 -7.41 8.24
C PHE A 192 7.72 -7.34 6.92
N PRO A 193 7.43 -6.41 5.99
CA PRO A 193 8.30 -6.16 4.85
C PRO A 193 9.73 -5.73 5.24
N THR A 194 9.91 -5.04 6.36
CA THR A 194 11.23 -4.61 6.86
C THR A 194 12.12 -5.82 7.15
N VAL A 195 11.63 -6.74 7.99
CA VAL A 195 12.42 -7.93 8.38
C VAL A 195 12.67 -8.88 7.21
N ILE A 196 11.78 -8.89 6.22
CA ILE A 196 12.00 -9.60 4.95
C ILE A 196 13.16 -8.96 4.20
N ALA A 197 13.11 -7.65 3.96
CA ALA A 197 14.15 -6.91 3.23
C ALA A 197 15.53 -7.04 3.88
N GLU A 198 15.60 -6.90 5.20
CA GLU A 198 16.83 -7.03 5.99
C GLU A 198 17.46 -8.43 5.83
N SER A 199 16.65 -9.48 5.67
CA SER A 199 17.15 -10.85 5.45
C SER A 199 17.87 -11.03 4.10
N TYR A 200 17.65 -10.11 3.15
CA TYR A 200 18.40 -10.00 1.90
C TYR A 200 19.54 -8.98 1.97
N GLY A 201 19.73 -8.31 3.11
CA GLY A 201 20.71 -7.22 3.28
C GLY A 201 20.27 -5.92 2.63
N VAL A 202 18.96 -5.70 2.45
CA VAL A 202 18.38 -4.50 1.83
C VAL A 202 17.80 -3.60 2.91
N GLU A 203 18.09 -2.30 2.82
CA GLU A 203 17.60 -1.31 3.76
C GLU A 203 16.13 -0.96 3.50
N MET A 204 15.33 -0.86 4.56
CA MET A 204 13.99 -0.28 4.55
C MET A 204 14.07 1.12 5.14
N VAL A 205 13.60 2.12 4.40
CA VAL A 205 13.56 3.52 4.86
C VAL A 205 12.11 3.96 5.03
N ASP A 206 11.79 4.41 6.25
CA ASP A 206 10.53 5.03 6.57
C ASP A 206 10.44 6.45 6.00
N VAL A 207 9.26 6.83 5.53
CA VAL A 207 8.86 8.21 5.22
C VAL A 207 7.48 8.52 5.79
N LEU A 208 7.10 9.79 5.87
CA LEU A 208 5.76 10.16 6.32
C LEU A 208 4.66 9.57 5.41
N THR A 209 3.45 9.40 5.96
CA THR A 209 2.28 8.99 5.19
C THR A 209 1.95 9.98 4.05
N GLY A 210 1.71 9.43 2.87
CA GLY A 210 1.46 10.11 1.61
C GLY A 210 2.57 9.83 0.61
N PHE A 211 2.23 9.17 -0.50
CA PHE A 211 3.17 8.72 -1.53
C PHE A 211 4.13 9.78 -2.08
N LYS A 212 3.77 11.07 -2.00
CA LYS A 212 4.67 12.19 -2.32
C LYS A 212 6.03 12.12 -1.59
N PHE A 213 6.07 11.60 -0.37
CA PHE A 213 7.32 11.49 0.39
C PHE A 213 8.18 10.31 -0.10
N ILE A 214 7.55 9.24 -0.59
CA ILE A 214 8.25 8.17 -1.31
C ILE A 214 8.83 8.74 -2.60
N ALA A 215 8.03 9.48 -3.38
CA ALA A 215 8.48 10.11 -4.62
C ALA A 215 9.63 11.12 -4.42
N GLU A 216 9.56 11.95 -3.39
CA GLU A 216 10.62 12.89 -3.01
C GLU A 216 11.92 12.14 -2.67
N LYS A 217 11.82 11.04 -1.92
CA LYS A 217 12.98 10.23 -1.56
C LYS A 217 13.60 9.50 -2.76
N ILE A 218 12.76 9.01 -3.67
CA ILE A 218 13.23 8.44 -4.95
C ILE A 218 14.01 9.50 -5.74
N GLN A 219 13.45 10.71 -5.88
CA GLN A 219 14.13 11.81 -6.57
C GLN A 219 15.47 12.13 -5.91
N GLN A 220 15.52 12.24 -4.58
CA GLN A 220 16.75 12.48 -3.84
C GLN A 220 17.81 11.41 -4.19
N TYR A 221 17.46 10.13 -4.13
CA TYR A 221 18.38 9.02 -4.41
C TYR A 221 18.84 8.97 -5.87
N GLU A 222 17.98 9.36 -6.81
CA GLU A 222 18.37 9.49 -8.20
C GLU A 222 19.33 10.65 -8.44
N GLU A 223 19.22 11.75 -7.70
CA GLU A 223 20.10 12.92 -7.79
C GLU A 223 21.46 12.67 -7.12
N ASP A 224 21.47 12.13 -5.90
CA ASP A 224 22.69 11.92 -5.11
C ASP A 224 23.37 10.56 -5.34
N LYS A 225 22.69 9.62 -6.01
CA LYS A 225 23.13 8.24 -6.28
C LYS A 225 23.45 7.42 -5.03
N SER A 226 22.95 7.81 -3.87
CA SER A 226 23.19 7.12 -2.60
C SER A 226 22.55 5.72 -2.59
N HIS A 227 21.35 5.57 -3.16
CA HIS A 227 20.61 4.31 -3.16
C HIS A 227 19.99 3.99 -4.52
N THR A 228 19.68 2.71 -4.73
CA THR A 228 18.92 2.25 -5.89
C THR A 228 17.56 1.74 -5.43
N PHE A 229 16.51 2.49 -5.71
CA PHE A 229 15.12 2.13 -5.38
C PHE A 229 14.74 0.77 -5.96
N GLN A 230 14.20 -0.11 -5.10
CA GLN A 230 13.68 -1.42 -5.50
C GLN A 230 12.16 -1.50 -5.43
N PHE A 231 11.54 -0.88 -4.43
CA PHE A 231 10.11 -0.96 -4.17
C PHE A 231 9.67 0.13 -3.19
N GLY A 232 8.42 0.60 -3.31
CA GLY A 232 7.83 1.60 -2.43
C GLY A 232 6.39 1.26 -2.13
N PHE A 233 5.94 1.38 -0.88
CA PHE A 233 4.54 1.08 -0.55
C PHE A 233 3.97 1.85 0.64
N GLU A 234 2.65 1.89 0.70
CA GLU A 234 1.88 2.28 1.87
C GLU A 234 0.93 1.13 2.24
N GLU A 235 0.59 1.03 3.53
CA GLU A 235 -0.34 0.05 4.08
C GLU A 235 -1.74 0.13 3.45
N SER A 236 -2.09 1.31 2.92
CA SER A 236 -3.33 1.58 2.20
C SER A 236 -3.30 1.11 0.74
N TYR A 237 -2.69 -0.05 0.48
CA TYR A 237 -2.77 -0.77 -0.79
C TYR A 237 -2.12 -0.06 -1.99
N GLY A 238 -1.24 0.91 -1.71
CA GLY A 238 -0.51 1.66 -2.73
C GLY A 238 0.91 1.14 -2.89
N TYR A 239 1.33 0.89 -4.12
CA TYR A 239 2.63 0.27 -4.43
C TYR A 239 3.30 0.94 -5.63
N LEU A 240 4.63 0.89 -5.67
CA LEU A 240 5.43 1.26 -6.82
C LEU A 240 6.63 0.32 -6.95
N VAL A 241 6.75 -0.34 -8.10
CA VAL A 241 7.83 -1.32 -8.36
C VAL A 241 9.02 -0.65 -9.04
N LYS A 242 8.76 0.29 -9.95
CA LYS A 242 9.77 1.00 -10.73
C LYS A 242 9.52 2.51 -10.69
N PRO A 243 10.57 3.34 -10.60
CA PRO A 243 10.42 4.76 -10.30
C PRO A 243 10.08 5.63 -11.51
N PHE A 244 9.61 5.06 -12.63
CA PHE A 244 9.31 5.85 -13.84
C PHE A 244 8.02 6.68 -13.73
N VAL A 245 7.20 6.42 -12.71
CA VAL A 245 6.17 7.33 -12.22
C VAL A 245 6.49 7.76 -10.78
N ARG A 246 5.82 8.82 -10.31
CA ARG A 246 6.01 9.41 -8.97
C ARG A 246 4.78 9.29 -8.08
N ASP A 247 3.91 8.35 -8.40
CA ASP A 247 2.71 8.01 -7.63
C ASP A 247 2.61 6.49 -7.47
N LYS A 248 1.62 6.05 -6.71
CA LYS A 248 1.24 4.64 -6.65
C LYS A 248 0.78 4.18 -8.04
N ASP A 249 1.08 2.93 -8.36
CA ASP A 249 0.80 2.36 -9.67
C ASP A 249 0.30 0.92 -9.52
N ALA A 250 -1.02 0.76 -9.55
CA ALA A 250 -1.65 -0.54 -9.41
C ALA A 250 -1.36 -1.46 -10.60
N ILE A 251 -1.05 -0.93 -11.78
CA ILE A 251 -0.77 -1.72 -12.99
C ILE A 251 0.63 -2.35 -12.90
N GLN A 252 1.62 -1.63 -12.38
CA GLN A 252 2.92 -2.22 -12.06
C GLN A 252 2.77 -3.32 -11.00
N ALA A 253 2.00 -3.05 -9.94
CA ALA A 253 1.75 -4.05 -8.90
C ALA A 253 1.01 -5.28 -9.44
N LEU A 254 0.06 -5.10 -10.37
CA LEU A 254 -0.68 -6.18 -11.02
C LEU A 254 0.27 -7.13 -11.77
N VAL A 255 1.20 -6.57 -12.56
CA VAL A 255 2.18 -7.36 -13.30
C VAL A 255 3.10 -8.13 -12.35
N LEU A 256 3.66 -7.46 -11.34
CA LEU A 256 4.55 -8.12 -10.39
C LEU A 256 3.81 -9.21 -9.59
N LEU A 257 2.60 -8.94 -9.12
CA LEU A 257 1.83 -9.89 -8.32
C LEU A 257 1.38 -11.11 -9.12
N ALA A 258 1.08 -10.95 -10.42
CA ALA A 258 0.84 -12.07 -11.32
C ALA A 258 2.09 -12.96 -11.47
N GLU A 259 3.28 -12.36 -11.51
CA GLU A 259 4.56 -13.09 -11.53
C GLU A 259 4.84 -13.81 -10.20
N VAL A 260 4.56 -13.17 -9.07
CA VAL A 260 4.60 -13.81 -7.74
C VAL A 260 3.67 -15.01 -7.68
N ALA A 261 2.45 -14.88 -8.23
CA ALA A 261 1.49 -15.97 -8.30
C ALA A 261 2.01 -17.16 -9.13
N ALA A 262 2.59 -16.86 -10.29
CA ALA A 262 3.23 -17.86 -11.14
C ALA A 262 4.40 -18.56 -10.44
N TYR A 263 5.21 -17.83 -9.68
CA TYR A 263 6.33 -18.39 -8.92
C TYR A 263 5.87 -19.43 -7.89
N TYR A 264 4.88 -19.11 -7.06
CA TYR A 264 4.36 -20.07 -6.08
C TYR A 264 3.65 -21.24 -6.75
N LYS A 265 2.85 -20.98 -7.80
CA LYS A 265 2.17 -22.04 -8.55
C LYS A 265 3.14 -23.04 -9.16
N LYS A 266 4.26 -22.57 -9.74
CA LYS A 266 5.33 -23.44 -10.29
C LYS A 266 5.91 -24.36 -9.22
N LYS A 267 5.95 -23.94 -7.96
CA LYS A 267 6.40 -24.73 -6.82
C LYS A 267 5.31 -25.67 -6.25
N GLY A 268 4.12 -25.71 -6.85
CA GLY A 268 2.97 -26.45 -6.33
C GLY A 268 2.38 -25.84 -5.06
N GLN A 269 2.63 -24.54 -4.83
CA GLN A 269 2.13 -23.79 -3.67
C GLN A 269 1.12 -22.73 -4.12
N THR A 270 0.21 -22.35 -3.23
CA THR A 270 -0.58 -21.12 -3.39
C THR A 270 0.20 -19.91 -2.86
N LEU A 271 -0.19 -18.67 -3.21
CA LEU A 271 0.40 -17.48 -2.57
C LEU A 271 0.09 -17.45 -1.06
N TYR A 272 -1.05 -18.02 -0.65
CA TYR A 272 -1.37 -18.13 0.78
C TYR A 272 -0.34 -19.00 1.50
N ASP A 273 0.05 -20.14 0.92
CA ASP A 273 1.12 -20.99 1.48
C ASP A 273 2.44 -20.21 1.57
N GLY A 274 2.76 -19.43 0.53
CA GLY A 274 3.90 -18.53 0.51
C GLY A 274 3.91 -17.53 1.66
N LEU A 275 2.76 -16.88 1.91
CA LEU A 275 2.59 -15.95 3.03
C LEU A 275 2.78 -16.67 4.38
N GLN A 276 2.21 -17.87 4.53
CA GLN A 276 2.38 -18.65 5.76
C GLN A 276 3.85 -19.06 5.97
N ASP A 277 4.59 -19.36 4.91
CA ASP A 277 6.01 -19.69 5.01
C ASP A 277 6.85 -18.48 5.41
N LEU A 278 6.50 -17.28 4.93
CA LEU A 278 7.14 -16.03 5.37
C LEU A 278 6.87 -15.74 6.85
N PHE A 279 5.64 -15.94 7.33
CA PHE A 279 5.34 -15.81 8.75
C PHE A 279 6.12 -16.80 9.62
N LYS A 280 6.21 -18.07 9.21
CA LYS A 280 7.02 -19.06 9.93
C LYS A 280 8.51 -18.68 9.99
N LYS A 281 9.02 -18.03 8.94
CA LYS A 281 10.44 -17.66 8.82
C LYS A 281 10.79 -16.40 9.62
N HIS A 282 9.91 -15.41 9.64
CA HIS A 282 10.21 -14.06 10.16
C HIS A 282 9.41 -13.65 11.41
N GLY A 283 8.47 -14.48 11.84
CA GLY A 283 7.49 -14.16 12.89
C GLY A 283 6.14 -13.77 12.31
N TYR A 284 5.11 -13.79 13.14
CA TYR A 284 3.73 -13.50 12.75
C TYR A 284 3.43 -12.03 13.02
N TYR A 285 2.99 -11.31 12.00
CA TYR A 285 2.68 -9.90 12.07
C TYR A 285 1.22 -9.66 11.77
N LYS A 286 0.62 -8.72 12.50
CA LYS A 286 -0.74 -8.26 12.26
C LYS A 286 -0.84 -6.79 12.54
N GLU A 287 -1.50 -6.08 11.64
CA GLU A 287 -1.81 -4.67 11.80
C GLU A 287 -3.32 -4.46 11.92
N LYS A 288 -3.70 -3.40 12.63
CA LYS A 288 -5.09 -2.93 12.72
C LYS A 288 -5.12 -1.42 12.68
N THR A 289 -6.04 -0.86 11.89
CA THR A 289 -6.31 0.58 11.90
C THR A 289 -7.67 0.81 12.54
N ILE A 290 -7.69 1.52 13.65
CA ILE A 290 -8.89 2.00 14.32
C ILE A 290 -9.11 3.43 13.87
N SER A 291 -10.36 3.77 13.53
CA SER A 291 -10.69 5.12 13.15
C SER A 291 -11.85 5.65 13.95
N VAL A 292 -11.61 6.76 14.64
CA VAL A 292 -12.58 7.44 15.48
C VAL A 292 -13.00 8.73 14.81
N THR A 293 -14.30 8.85 14.51
CA THR A 293 -14.90 10.09 13.97
C THR A 293 -15.54 10.86 15.10
N MET A 294 -15.07 12.08 15.35
CA MET A 294 -15.64 12.97 16.37
C MET A 294 -16.54 14.00 15.68
N SER A 295 -17.84 13.73 15.64
CA SER A 295 -18.81 14.58 14.93
C SER A 295 -19.14 15.87 15.70
N GLY A 296 -19.46 16.94 14.97
CA GLY A 296 -19.92 18.23 15.52
C GLY A 296 -18.87 19.34 15.48
N LEU A 297 -19.30 20.58 15.81
CA LEU A 297 -18.47 21.79 15.76
C LEU A 297 -17.20 21.70 16.65
N SER A 298 -17.23 20.88 17.70
CA SER A 298 -16.09 20.68 18.62
C SER A 298 -15.20 19.48 18.28
N GLY A 299 -15.50 18.73 17.20
CA GLY A 299 -14.76 17.51 16.86
C GLY A 299 -13.26 17.74 16.64
N ALA A 300 -12.91 18.80 15.90
CA ALA A 300 -11.51 19.18 15.67
C ALA A 300 -10.80 19.64 16.95
N GLU A 301 -11.51 20.34 17.85
CA GLU A 301 -10.97 20.78 19.14
C GLU A 301 -10.71 19.59 20.07
N LYS A 302 -11.64 18.61 20.12
CA LYS A 302 -11.46 17.36 20.86
C LYS A 302 -10.25 16.57 20.37
N ILE A 303 -10.07 16.44 19.06
CA ILE A 303 -8.91 15.77 18.46
C ILE A 303 -7.61 16.49 18.82
N THR A 304 -7.62 17.83 18.79
CA THR A 304 -6.46 18.65 19.18
C THR A 304 -6.11 18.44 20.65
N ALA A 305 -7.11 18.45 21.54
CA ALA A 305 -6.94 18.20 22.96
C ALA A 305 -6.42 16.78 23.24
N LEU A 306 -6.95 15.77 22.54
CA LEU A 306 -6.51 14.38 22.67
C LEU A 306 -5.05 14.20 22.23
N MET A 307 -4.64 14.80 21.11
CA MET A 307 -3.23 14.79 20.69
C MET A 307 -2.31 15.52 21.67
N ALA A 308 -2.79 16.59 22.32
CA ALA A 308 -2.03 17.26 23.38
C ALA A 308 -1.91 16.38 24.62
N GLN A 309 -2.99 15.72 25.03
CA GLN A 309 -3.01 14.78 26.15
C GLN A 309 -2.00 13.65 25.95
N PHE A 310 -1.99 12.98 24.78
CA PHE A 310 -1.02 11.92 24.50
C PHE A 310 0.45 12.40 24.53
N ARG A 311 0.71 13.66 24.20
CA ARG A 311 2.05 14.28 24.32
C ARG A 311 2.41 14.57 25.77
N GLU A 312 1.47 15.09 26.55
CA GLU A 312 1.69 15.47 27.95
C GLU A 312 1.83 14.24 28.87
N GLU A 313 1.01 13.21 28.66
CA GLU A 313 1.04 11.98 29.45
C GLU A 313 2.32 11.18 29.24
N ALA A 314 2.96 11.30 28.06
CA ALA A 314 4.19 10.62 27.70
C ALA A 314 4.15 9.12 28.08
N LEU A 315 3.16 8.40 27.55
CA LEU A 315 2.84 7.02 27.90
C LEU A 315 4.09 6.14 28.05
N THR A 316 4.23 5.50 29.21
CA THR A 316 5.34 4.58 29.50
C THR A 316 4.95 3.11 29.31
N GLU A 317 3.66 2.83 29.15
CA GLU A 317 3.11 1.48 29.00
C GLU A 317 1.83 1.50 28.16
N ILE A 318 1.64 0.53 27.27
CA ILE A 318 0.39 0.31 26.52
C ILE A 318 0.12 -1.19 26.42
N GLY A 319 -1.07 -1.65 26.82
CA GLY A 319 -1.41 -3.09 26.77
C GLY A 319 -0.52 -3.98 27.62
N ASP A 320 -0.10 -3.49 28.79
CA ASP A 320 0.89 -4.09 29.71
C ASP A 320 2.28 -4.29 29.08
N LEU A 321 2.62 -3.54 28.03
CA LEU A 321 3.95 -3.54 27.41
C LEU A 321 4.62 -2.19 27.60
N ALA A 322 5.85 -2.19 28.08
CA ALA A 322 6.61 -0.97 28.28
C ALA A 322 6.89 -0.25 26.93
N VAL A 323 6.75 1.07 26.91
CA VAL A 323 7.15 1.92 25.78
C VAL A 323 8.66 2.11 25.82
N THR A 324 9.36 1.68 24.77
CA THR A 324 10.82 1.79 24.65
C THR A 324 11.27 3.02 23.87
N LYS A 325 10.43 3.50 22.95
CA LYS A 325 10.70 4.62 22.06
C LYS A 325 9.41 5.36 21.74
N THR A 326 9.44 6.68 21.86
CA THR A 326 8.36 7.58 21.42
C THR A 326 8.90 8.53 20.37
N GLU A 327 8.25 8.59 19.21
CA GLU A 327 8.59 9.45 18.09
C GLU A 327 7.47 10.49 17.92
N ASP A 328 7.79 11.76 18.18
CA ASP A 328 6.90 12.89 17.89
C ASP A 328 7.40 13.61 16.64
N PHE A 329 6.69 13.37 15.53
CA PHE A 329 7.02 13.93 14.23
C PHE A 329 6.69 15.43 14.16
N GLN A 330 5.92 15.98 15.10
CA GLN A 330 5.60 17.41 15.12
C GLN A 330 6.75 18.22 15.72
N THR A 331 7.44 17.64 16.71
CA THR A 331 8.61 18.24 17.36
C THR A 331 9.93 17.66 16.83
N SER A 332 9.86 16.82 15.79
CA SER A 332 11.00 16.12 15.18
C SER A 332 11.91 15.45 16.22
N THR A 333 11.32 14.83 17.25
CA THR A 333 12.06 14.28 18.39
C THR A 333 11.68 12.83 18.64
N THR A 334 12.69 11.97 18.71
CA THR A 334 12.60 10.62 19.30
C THR A 334 13.05 10.70 20.75
N THR A 335 12.30 10.10 21.66
CA THR A 335 12.63 9.94 23.08
C THR A 335 12.69 8.45 23.41
N PHE A 336 13.78 7.99 24.03
CA PHE A 336 13.96 6.61 24.46
C PHE A 336 13.58 6.44 25.93
N ALA A 337 13.35 5.18 26.37
CA ALA A 337 13.01 4.86 27.76
C ALA A 337 14.05 5.34 28.80
N ASP A 338 15.31 5.54 28.41
CA ASP A 338 16.35 6.10 29.28
C ASP A 338 16.37 7.65 29.32
N GLY A 339 15.41 8.30 28.65
CA GLY A 339 15.27 9.75 28.55
C GLY A 339 16.18 10.41 27.51
N LYS A 340 17.03 9.66 26.80
CA LYS A 340 17.82 10.23 25.70
C LYS A 340 16.91 10.63 24.55
N THR A 341 17.33 11.66 23.82
CA THR A 341 16.62 12.14 22.64
C THR A 341 17.48 12.14 21.39
N LYS A 342 16.82 12.01 20.24
CA LYS A 342 17.42 12.12 18.89
C LYS A 342 16.51 12.95 18.00
N ILE A 343 17.10 13.69 17.05
CA ILE A 343 16.35 14.43 16.03
C ILE A 343 15.84 13.45 14.96
N ILE A 344 14.57 13.59 14.59
CA ILE A 344 13.96 12.92 13.44
C ILE A 344 14.23 13.77 12.20
N ASP A 345 14.93 13.21 11.23
CA ASP A 345 15.23 13.85 9.94
C ASP A 345 14.10 13.60 8.93
N MET A 346 12.93 14.16 9.23
CA MET A 346 11.74 14.13 8.37
C MET A 346 10.99 15.46 8.49
N PRO A 347 10.15 15.82 7.51
CA PRO A 347 9.26 16.97 7.64
C PRO A 347 8.39 16.88 8.90
N SER A 348 8.01 18.03 9.45
CA SER A 348 7.11 18.06 10.61
C SER A 348 5.72 17.54 10.24
N SER A 349 5.15 16.67 11.07
CA SER A 349 3.79 16.13 10.91
C SER A 349 3.16 15.86 12.26
N ASN A 350 1.85 16.11 12.42
CA ASN A 350 1.16 15.83 13.67
C ASN A 350 0.92 14.32 13.83
N VAL A 351 1.96 13.58 14.19
CA VAL A 351 1.94 12.12 14.37
C VAL A 351 2.76 11.77 15.61
N LEU A 352 2.24 10.85 16.40
CA LEU A 352 2.99 10.17 17.47
C LEU A 352 3.15 8.71 17.10
N LYS A 353 4.33 8.12 17.32
CA LYS A 353 4.55 6.68 17.21
C LYS A 353 5.23 6.17 18.47
N TYR A 354 4.66 5.14 19.08
CA TYR A 354 5.18 4.46 20.26
C TYR A 354 5.67 3.07 19.83
N THR A 355 6.92 2.73 20.12
CA THR A 355 7.44 1.36 20.00
C THR A 355 7.46 0.73 21.38
N LEU A 356 6.95 -0.49 21.47
CA LEU A 356 6.85 -1.27 22.70
C LEU A 356 8.06 -2.20 22.84
N GLU A 357 8.26 -2.76 24.03
CA GLU A 357 9.42 -3.60 24.36
C GLU A 357 9.54 -4.89 23.55
N ASP A 358 8.45 -5.34 22.93
CA ASP A 358 8.38 -6.53 22.08
C ASP A 358 8.39 -6.21 20.57
N GLU A 359 8.77 -4.98 20.21
CA GLU A 359 8.80 -4.44 18.85
C GLU A 359 7.42 -4.16 18.22
N SER A 360 6.32 -4.43 18.93
CA SER A 360 5.01 -3.91 18.54
C SER A 360 5.01 -2.39 18.59
N TRP A 361 4.10 -1.74 17.85
CA TRP A 361 4.04 -0.30 17.79
C TRP A 361 2.62 0.22 17.63
N ILE A 362 2.41 1.45 18.07
CA ILE A 362 1.16 2.19 17.90
C ILE A 362 1.49 3.56 17.31
N ALA A 363 0.77 3.98 16.27
CA ALA A 363 0.87 5.33 15.75
C ALA A 363 -0.48 6.04 15.81
N ILE A 364 -0.46 7.33 16.17
CA ILE A 364 -1.65 8.17 16.32
C ILE A 364 -1.55 9.32 15.34
N ARG A 365 -2.57 9.47 14.48
CA ARG A 365 -2.59 10.50 13.45
C ARG A 365 -4.00 11.08 13.25
N PRO A 366 -4.20 12.38 13.49
CA PRO A 366 -5.42 13.06 13.09
C PRO A 366 -5.46 13.25 11.56
N SER A 367 -6.67 13.24 11.00
CA SER A 367 -6.92 13.63 9.62
C SER A 367 -6.73 15.14 9.47
N GLY A 368 -6.17 15.56 8.34
CA GLY A 368 -5.97 16.98 8.03
C GLY A 368 -7.22 17.65 7.45
N THR A 369 -8.20 16.88 6.99
CA THR A 369 -9.37 17.37 6.24
C THR A 369 -10.70 17.00 6.90
N GLU A 370 -10.72 15.99 7.76
CA GLU A 370 -11.92 15.48 8.41
C GLU A 370 -11.74 15.47 9.93
N PRO A 371 -12.80 15.61 10.74
CA PRO A 371 -12.73 15.50 12.19
C PRO A 371 -12.63 14.03 12.62
N LYS A 372 -11.53 13.39 12.22
CA LYS A 372 -11.26 11.96 12.36
C LYS A 372 -9.84 11.77 12.86
N ILE A 373 -9.64 10.86 13.81
CA ILE A 373 -8.31 10.43 14.29
C ILE A 373 -8.16 8.94 14.05
N LYS A 374 -6.97 8.54 13.59
CA LYS A 374 -6.61 7.16 13.31
C LYS A 374 -5.58 6.68 14.31
N PHE A 375 -5.77 5.45 14.79
CA PHE A 375 -4.80 4.70 15.58
C PHE A 375 -4.39 3.48 14.77
N TYR A 376 -3.10 3.36 14.52
CA TYR A 376 -2.50 2.24 13.82
C TYR A 376 -1.83 1.36 14.86
N ILE A 377 -2.09 0.07 14.82
CA ILE A 377 -1.47 -0.95 15.65
C ILE A 377 -0.67 -1.85 14.71
N GLY A 378 0.59 -2.09 15.03
CA GLY A 378 1.38 -3.17 14.45
C GLY A 378 1.88 -4.09 15.56
N ALA A 379 1.59 -5.38 15.46
CA ALA A 379 1.97 -6.37 16.46
C ALA A 379 2.79 -7.49 15.83
N LYS A 380 3.71 -8.05 16.62
CA LYS A 380 4.53 -9.22 16.28
C LYS A 380 4.37 -10.31 17.34
N ALA A 381 4.29 -11.57 16.93
CA ALA A 381 4.31 -12.71 17.85
C ALA A 381 4.84 -13.99 17.18
N ASP A 382 4.87 -15.09 17.94
CA ASP A 382 5.36 -16.39 17.50
C ASP A 382 4.27 -17.28 16.85
N SER A 383 3.02 -16.82 16.83
CA SER A 383 1.90 -17.53 16.19
C SER A 383 0.77 -16.59 15.78
N ASN A 384 -0.10 -17.06 14.88
CA ASN A 384 -1.34 -16.34 14.48
C ASN A 384 -2.23 -16.04 15.71
N GLU A 385 -2.47 -17.02 16.57
CA GLU A 385 -3.32 -16.84 17.77
C GLU A 385 -2.73 -15.81 18.75
N ALA A 386 -1.40 -15.84 18.93
CA ALA A 386 -0.72 -14.91 19.83
C ALA A 386 -0.74 -13.48 19.29
N VAL A 387 -0.54 -13.29 17.98
CA VAL A 387 -0.60 -11.95 17.38
C VAL A 387 -2.04 -11.40 17.36
N ASP A 388 -3.04 -12.26 17.14
CA ASP A 388 -4.45 -11.90 17.21
C ASP A 388 -4.83 -11.39 18.61
N THR A 389 -4.52 -12.19 19.64
CA THR A 389 -4.76 -11.83 21.06
C THR A 389 -4.05 -10.52 21.42
N LYS A 390 -2.83 -10.31 20.91
CA LYS A 390 -2.05 -9.10 21.18
C LYS A 390 -2.69 -7.86 20.56
N VAL A 391 -3.13 -7.94 19.30
CA VAL A 391 -3.83 -6.83 18.64
C VAL A 391 -5.12 -6.47 19.39
N GLU A 392 -5.92 -7.46 19.81
CA GLU A 392 -7.14 -7.24 20.59
C GLU A 392 -6.85 -6.52 21.92
N LYS A 393 -5.78 -6.90 22.61
CA LYS A 393 -5.35 -6.27 23.86
C LYS A 393 -4.90 -4.82 23.66
N LEU A 394 -4.09 -4.56 22.62
CA LEU A 394 -3.63 -3.20 22.29
C LEU A 394 -4.79 -2.31 21.86
N GLU A 395 -5.73 -2.84 21.09
CA GLU A 395 -6.97 -2.16 20.72
C GLU A 395 -7.80 -1.79 21.95
N ALA A 396 -8.10 -2.74 22.84
CA ALA A 396 -8.85 -2.47 24.07
C ALA A 396 -8.16 -1.40 24.93
N SER A 397 -6.83 -1.38 24.94
CA SER A 397 -6.05 -0.35 25.65
C SER A 397 -6.23 1.04 25.03
N ILE A 398 -6.20 1.13 23.69
CA ILE A 398 -6.45 2.38 22.96
C ILE A 398 -7.89 2.85 23.15
N GLU A 399 -8.86 1.95 23.09
CA GLU A 399 -10.27 2.27 23.34
C GLU A 399 -10.46 2.81 24.77
N ALA A 400 -9.81 2.23 25.77
CA ALA A 400 -9.84 2.74 27.14
C ALA A 400 -9.19 4.13 27.28
N LEU A 401 -8.09 4.40 26.56
CA LEU A 401 -7.43 5.72 26.55
C LEU A 401 -8.23 6.80 25.80
N THR A 402 -9.19 6.40 24.97
CA THR A 402 -10.01 7.30 24.14
C THR A 402 -11.48 7.36 24.55
N ALA A 403 -11.89 6.54 25.52
CA ALA A 403 -13.22 6.58 26.11
C ALA A 403 -13.40 7.84 26.95
N GLU A 404 -14.49 8.59 26.71
CA GLU A 404 -14.90 9.76 27.51
C GLU A 404 -15.39 9.38 28.91
#